data_AF-A0AAV8SFW5-F1
#
_entry.id   AF-A0AAV8SFW5-F1
#
_cell.length_a   1.000
_cell.length_b   1.000
_cell.length_c   1.000
_cell.angle_alpha   90.00
_cell.angle_beta   90.00
_cell.angle_gamma   90.00
#
_symmetry.space_group_name_H-M   'P 1'
#
loop_
_entity.id
_entity.type
_entity.pdbx_description
1 polymer ?
#
loop_
_entity_poly.entity_id
_entity_poly.type
_entity_poly.pdbx_seq_one_letter_code
_entity_poly.pdbx_strand_id
1 'polypeptide(L)'
;MGSGSALTSTKPTPLPTEEQEPPNPSTTLLSFDTDLCDSPNRPQRATSMILFIAMLVVTCVALSAAFAFAFLLFSSSSSSSCKLAEQSSSVDKTARPLTKLSHPVVLLISSDGFRFGYQFKTPTPNIHRLVANGTEAETGLIPVFPTLTFPNHYSIVTGLYPAYHGIVNNYFIDPHIGEVFTMQSHGAKWWLGEPLWETVASQGLKAATYFWPGSEVHKGSWDCPKDFCMHYNGSVPFEERVDKVLSYFDLPTDEIPVFLTLYFEDPDHQGHKVGSDDPQITEAVSGIDRMIGRLISGLEKRGVFEDVNIIMVGDHGMVGTCDRKLIFIDDLASWIGVPAEWVQSYSPVLAIQPPPGIDPSDVVSKMNEGLMSGKVENGNYLRVYVKEELPIRLHYVESDRIPPIIGLIEEGFKVEQKRTKPQECGGSHGYDNAVFSMRTIFIGHGPQFARGRKVPSFENVQIYNIVTSILKIQGAPNNGSLAFSSSILLPSPQ
;
A
#
# COMPACT_ATOMS: atom_id res chain seq x y z
N MET A 1 -65.07 -40.39 -13.35
CA MET A 1 -65.61 -39.04 -13.67
C MET A 1 -64.45 -38.32 -14.37
N GLY A 2 -64.28 -38.39 -15.70
CA GLY A 2 -65.08 -37.74 -16.75
C GLY A 2 -64.84 -36.22 -16.68
N SER A 3 -64.16 -35.51 -17.58
CA SER A 3 -64.03 -35.51 -19.05
C SER A 3 -62.60 -35.05 -19.44
N GLY A 4 -62.02 -35.21 -20.64
CA GLY A 4 -62.52 -35.52 -21.98
C GLY A 4 -62.32 -34.33 -22.93
N SER A 5 -61.41 -34.49 -23.91
CA SER A 5 -61.24 -33.75 -25.18
C SER A 5 -59.99 -32.84 -25.28
N ALA A 6 -59.22 -32.72 -26.37
CA ALA A 6 -58.84 -33.57 -27.52
C ALA A 6 -57.83 -32.76 -28.39
N LEU A 7 -56.90 -33.47 -29.07
CA LEU A 7 -56.25 -33.15 -30.37
C LEU A 7 -55.32 -31.90 -30.42
N THR A 8 -54.15 -31.85 -31.08
CA THR A 8 -53.65 -32.55 -32.27
C THR A 8 -52.13 -32.40 -32.42
N SER A 9 -51.55 -33.36 -33.16
CA SER A 9 -50.17 -33.58 -33.62
C SER A 9 -49.54 -32.45 -34.49
N THR A 10 -48.21 -32.25 -34.43
CA THR A 10 -47.25 -32.49 -35.55
C THR A 10 -45.81 -32.02 -35.25
N LYS A 11 -44.82 -32.88 -35.55
CA LYS A 11 -43.37 -32.66 -35.79
C LYS A 11 -43.16 -32.88 -37.33
N PRO A 12 -41.99 -32.73 -38.02
CA PRO A 12 -40.62 -32.27 -37.64
C PRO A 12 -39.80 -31.43 -38.71
N THR A 13 -38.73 -30.70 -38.29
CA THR A 13 -37.34 -30.46 -38.88
C THR A 13 -37.14 -29.89 -40.34
N PRO A 14 -35.93 -29.41 -40.82
CA PRO A 14 -34.90 -28.42 -40.40
C PRO A 14 -34.58 -27.27 -41.44
N LEU A 15 -33.62 -26.38 -41.06
CA LEU A 15 -32.71 -25.42 -41.79
C LEU A 15 -32.33 -25.73 -43.27
N PRO A 16 -31.85 -24.78 -44.13
CA PRO A 16 -30.77 -23.75 -43.94
C PRO A 16 -31.13 -22.34 -44.51
N THR A 17 -30.34 -21.24 -44.46
CA THR A 17 -29.13 -20.89 -45.25
C THR A 17 -28.58 -19.48 -44.84
N GLU A 18 -27.25 -19.26 -44.97
CA GLU A 18 -26.51 -18.07 -45.52
C GLU A 18 -26.91 -16.62 -45.11
N GLU A 19 -26.05 -15.59 -44.97
CA GLU A 19 -24.61 -15.32 -45.06
C GLU A 19 -24.44 -13.78 -44.77
N GLN A 20 -23.20 -13.27 -44.69
CA GLN A 20 -22.75 -11.86 -44.86
C GLN A 20 -22.57 -10.92 -43.64
N GLU A 21 -21.31 -10.84 -43.20
CA GLU A 21 -20.53 -9.62 -42.86
C GLU A 21 -20.20 -8.80 -44.13
N PRO A 22 -19.86 -7.47 -44.08
CA PRO A 22 -18.48 -6.97 -43.81
C PRO A 22 -18.38 -5.46 -43.36
N PRO A 23 -17.24 -4.71 -43.47
CA PRO A 23 -15.85 -4.94 -43.03
C PRO A 23 -15.19 -3.76 -42.23
N ASN A 24 -14.04 -4.06 -41.62
CA ASN A 24 -12.97 -3.13 -41.18
C ASN A 24 -12.11 -2.61 -42.36
N PRO A 25 -11.39 -1.48 -42.23
CA PRO A 25 -10.18 -1.25 -43.00
C PRO A 25 -8.90 -1.11 -42.15
N SER A 26 -7.83 -1.63 -42.75
CA SER A 26 -6.50 -1.88 -42.23
C SER A 26 -5.58 -0.66 -42.11
N THR A 27 -4.63 -0.82 -41.20
CA THR A 27 -3.34 -0.14 -41.01
C THR A 27 -2.47 -0.09 -42.28
N THR A 28 -1.76 1.02 -42.49
CA THR A 28 -0.61 1.09 -43.40
C THR A 28 0.55 1.85 -42.74
N LEU A 29 1.70 1.16 -42.71
CA LEU A 29 3.04 1.63 -42.35
C LEU A 29 3.60 2.55 -43.45
N LEU A 30 4.30 3.62 -43.07
CA LEU A 30 5.24 4.32 -43.94
C LEU A 30 6.54 4.61 -43.19
N SER A 31 7.62 4.04 -43.74
CA SER A 31 9.02 4.20 -43.40
C SER A 31 9.61 5.49 -43.98
N PHE A 32 10.55 6.07 -43.24
CA PHE A 32 11.44 7.13 -43.68
C PHE A 32 12.52 6.56 -44.60
N ASP A 33 12.91 7.32 -45.63
CA ASP A 33 14.31 7.45 -46.04
C ASP A 33 14.55 8.75 -46.84
N THR A 34 15.69 9.35 -46.53
CA THR A 34 16.33 10.55 -47.10
C THR A 34 17.25 10.21 -48.27
N ASP A 35 17.33 11.07 -49.30
CA ASP A 35 18.60 11.71 -49.74
C ASP A 35 18.50 12.51 -51.07
N LEU A 36 19.01 13.76 -51.00
CA LEU A 36 19.95 14.52 -51.87
C LEU A 36 20.16 14.04 -53.33
N CYS A 37 20.42 14.83 -54.40
CA CYS A 37 20.74 16.24 -54.69
C CYS A 37 20.80 16.39 -56.24
N ASP A 38 20.40 17.51 -56.85
CA ASP A 38 21.23 18.29 -57.81
C ASP A 38 20.55 19.55 -58.42
N SER A 39 21.35 20.61 -58.59
CA SER A 39 21.07 21.98 -59.12
C SER A 39 21.38 22.08 -60.65
N PRO A 40 21.44 23.25 -61.39
CA PRO A 40 21.47 24.69 -61.02
C PRO A 40 20.84 25.76 -61.98
N ASN A 41 20.63 27.02 -61.52
CA ASN A 41 21.36 28.25 -61.97
C ASN A 41 20.71 29.64 -61.68
N ARG A 42 21.52 30.50 -61.00
CA ARG A 42 21.68 32.00 -61.00
C ARG A 42 20.62 32.97 -60.39
N PRO A 43 21.02 34.19 -59.92
CA PRO A 43 22.32 34.68 -59.40
C PRO A 43 22.25 35.35 -57.99
N GLN A 44 23.29 35.12 -57.17
CA GLN A 44 23.57 35.79 -55.89
C GLN A 44 24.39 37.07 -56.10
N ARG A 45 23.92 38.21 -55.55
CA ARG A 45 24.83 39.29 -55.07
C ARG A 45 24.21 40.37 -54.17
N ALA A 46 22.89 40.36 -53.91
CA ALA A 46 22.25 41.40 -53.08
C ALA A 46 21.86 40.94 -51.66
N THR A 47 21.83 39.64 -51.35
CA THR A 47 21.30 39.10 -50.09
C THR A 47 22.34 38.95 -48.97
N SER A 48 23.63 38.71 -49.27
CA SER A 48 24.66 38.55 -48.23
C SER A 48 24.99 39.85 -47.49
N MET A 49 24.85 41.01 -48.13
CA MET A 49 25.19 42.29 -47.50
C MET A 49 24.12 42.70 -46.45
N ILE A 50 22.85 42.41 -46.72
CA ILE A 50 21.74 42.68 -45.79
C ILE A 50 21.82 41.76 -44.57
N LEU A 51 22.13 40.47 -44.78
CA LEU A 51 22.36 39.51 -43.68
C LEU A 51 23.55 39.89 -42.81
N PHE A 52 24.63 40.40 -43.41
CA PHE A 52 25.81 40.85 -42.65
C PHE A 52 25.50 42.10 -41.82
N ILE A 53 24.78 43.08 -42.38
CA ILE A 53 24.36 44.28 -41.64
C ILE A 53 23.38 43.91 -40.51
N ALA A 54 22.42 43.03 -40.76
CA ALA A 54 21.48 42.56 -39.73
C ALA A 54 22.21 41.84 -38.58
N MET A 55 23.17 40.97 -38.88
CA MET A 55 24.01 40.31 -37.87
C MET A 55 24.82 41.33 -37.06
N LEU A 56 25.40 42.34 -37.71
CA LEU A 56 26.18 43.39 -37.05
C LEU A 56 25.32 44.22 -36.07
N VAL A 57 24.11 44.58 -36.50
CA VAL A 57 23.15 45.33 -35.66
C VAL A 57 22.74 44.49 -34.45
N VAL A 58 22.41 43.21 -34.64
CA VAL A 58 22.05 42.31 -33.53
C VAL A 58 23.21 42.14 -32.55
N THR A 59 24.45 41.98 -33.04
CA THR A 59 25.62 41.91 -32.15
C THR A 59 25.88 43.20 -31.39
N CYS A 60 25.69 44.37 -32.02
CA CYS A 60 25.84 45.66 -31.34
C CYS A 60 24.78 45.86 -30.25
N VAL A 61 23.52 45.47 -30.50
CA VAL A 61 22.45 45.54 -29.48
C VAL A 61 22.74 44.58 -28.32
N ALA A 62 23.20 43.36 -28.60
CA ALA A 62 23.56 42.39 -27.57
C ALA A 62 24.74 42.87 -26.69
N LEU A 63 25.78 43.45 -27.30
CA LEU A 63 26.92 44.04 -26.59
C LEU A 63 26.51 45.25 -25.74
N SER A 64 25.59 46.08 -26.25
CA SER A 64 25.05 47.24 -25.51
C SER A 64 24.26 46.80 -24.28
N ALA A 65 23.43 45.75 -24.42
CA ALA A 65 22.67 45.19 -23.31
C ALA A 65 23.58 44.54 -22.26
N ALA A 66 24.65 43.84 -22.68
CA ALA A 66 25.63 43.25 -21.77
C ALA A 66 26.42 44.33 -20.99
N PHE A 67 26.80 45.44 -21.64
CA PHE A 67 27.44 46.58 -20.97
C PHE A 67 26.51 47.26 -19.97
N ALA A 68 25.22 47.43 -20.31
CA ALA A 68 24.24 48.00 -19.39
C ALA A 68 24.03 47.11 -18.15
N PHE A 69 24.00 45.78 -18.33
CA PHE A 69 23.85 44.83 -17.23
C PHE A 69 25.10 44.79 -16.33
N ALA A 70 26.30 44.86 -16.92
CA ALA A 70 27.55 44.97 -16.16
C ALA A 70 27.61 46.29 -15.37
N PHE A 71 27.19 47.40 -15.96
CA PHE A 71 27.19 48.70 -15.27
C PHE A 71 26.24 48.72 -14.06
N LEU A 72 25.09 48.03 -14.13
CA LEU A 72 24.15 47.90 -13.02
C LEU A 72 24.68 46.99 -11.89
N LEU A 73 25.47 45.96 -12.23
CA LEU A 73 26.07 45.05 -11.24
C LEU A 73 27.29 45.63 -10.53
N PHE A 74 28.02 46.57 -11.16
CA PHE A 74 29.22 47.19 -10.58
C PHE A 74 29.00 48.58 -9.97
N SER A 75 27.85 49.24 -10.21
CA SER A 75 27.57 50.59 -9.68
C SER A 75 26.95 50.62 -8.28
N SER A 76 26.74 49.46 -7.63
CA SER A 76 26.11 49.36 -6.30
C SER A 76 27.10 49.07 -5.16
N SER A 77 28.37 49.46 -5.32
CA SER A 77 29.38 49.38 -4.26
C SER A 77 29.95 50.77 -3.92
N SER A 78 29.14 51.57 -3.20
CA SER A 78 29.66 52.73 -2.45
C SER A 78 29.51 52.44 -0.96
N SER A 79 30.63 52.12 -0.35
CA SER A 79 30.81 51.91 1.09
C SER A 79 30.69 53.23 1.85
N SER A 80 29.69 53.34 2.72
CA SER A 80 29.63 54.37 3.76
C SER A 80 29.94 53.72 5.11
N SER A 81 31.17 53.91 5.59
CA SER A 81 31.53 53.60 6.97
C SER A 81 30.84 54.57 7.91
N CYS A 82 30.01 54.05 8.81
CA CYS A 82 29.61 54.77 10.03
C CYS A 82 29.81 53.83 11.22
N LYS A 83 30.78 54.17 12.07
CA LYS A 83 30.96 53.57 13.39
C LYS A 83 29.94 54.20 14.33
N LEU A 84 29.16 53.38 15.04
CA LEU A 84 28.68 53.74 16.37
C LEU A 84 28.50 52.50 17.25
N ALA A 85 29.13 52.61 18.43
CA ALA A 85 29.02 51.95 19.72
C ALA A 85 28.23 50.63 19.93
N GLU A 86 28.87 49.78 20.73
CA GLU A 86 28.38 48.57 21.37
C GLU A 86 27.02 48.74 22.07
N GLN A 87 26.11 47.81 21.79
CA GLN A 87 25.16 47.32 22.78
C GLN A 87 24.85 45.86 22.50
N SER A 88 24.98 45.03 23.54
CA SER A 88 24.75 43.60 23.51
C SER A 88 23.39 43.25 22.91
N SER A 89 23.38 42.42 21.87
CA SER A 89 22.32 41.44 21.73
C SER A 89 22.90 40.20 21.07
N SER A 90 22.89 39.10 21.82
CA SER A 90 22.90 37.76 21.28
C SER A 90 21.81 37.69 20.23
N VAL A 91 22.20 37.70 18.95
CA VAL A 91 21.27 37.37 17.87
C VAL A 91 21.06 35.87 17.93
N ASP A 92 20.22 35.45 18.86
CA ASP A 92 19.43 34.23 18.71
C ASP A 92 18.52 34.48 17.50
N LYS A 93 18.94 34.00 16.33
CA LYS A 93 18.05 33.82 15.17
C LYS A 93 17.14 32.62 15.41
N THR A 94 16.36 32.63 16.47
CA THR A 94 15.32 31.63 16.69
C THR A 94 14.02 32.33 17.00
N ALA A 95 13.25 32.65 15.95
CA ALA A 95 11.82 32.46 16.09
C ALA A 95 11.63 30.94 16.24
N ARG A 96 11.38 30.46 17.47
CA ARG A 96 10.87 29.10 17.65
C ARG A 96 9.62 28.95 16.79
N PRO A 97 9.41 27.84 16.07
CA PRO A 97 8.06 27.48 15.66
C PRO A 97 7.22 27.45 16.93
N LEU A 98 6.19 28.29 17.01
CA LEU A 98 5.16 28.14 18.04
C LEU A 98 4.39 26.87 17.63
N THR A 99 4.82 25.71 18.11
CA THR A 99 4.09 24.46 17.93
C THR A 99 2.70 24.66 18.52
N LYS A 100 1.67 24.56 17.67
CA LYS A 100 0.27 24.78 18.10
C LYS A 100 -0.26 23.61 18.92
N LEU A 101 0.30 22.42 18.71
CA LEU A 101 -0.05 21.21 19.45
C LEU A 101 0.76 21.15 20.75
N SER A 102 0.06 20.86 21.86
CA SER A 102 0.68 20.72 23.19
C SER A 102 1.44 19.42 23.37
N HIS A 103 1.12 18.41 22.56
CA HIS A 103 1.73 17.08 22.56
C HIS A 103 2.08 16.68 21.12
N PRO A 104 3.08 15.81 20.91
CA PRO A 104 3.28 15.17 19.62
C PRO A 104 2.00 14.42 19.22
N VAL A 105 1.53 14.68 18.00
CA VAL A 105 0.39 13.95 17.40
C VAL A 105 0.90 13.09 16.25
N VAL A 106 0.44 11.84 16.20
CA VAL A 106 0.66 10.92 15.09
C VAL A 106 -0.67 10.61 14.40
N LEU A 107 -0.72 10.83 13.09
CA LEU A 107 -1.79 10.37 12.22
C LEU A 107 -1.26 9.23 11.34
N LEU A 108 -1.71 8.02 11.62
CA LEU A 108 -1.39 6.81 10.87
C LEU A 108 -2.46 6.55 9.80
N ILE A 109 -2.09 6.66 8.54
CA ILE A 109 -2.96 6.52 7.38
C ILE A 109 -2.62 5.20 6.69
N SER A 110 -3.60 4.33 6.50
CA SER A 110 -3.47 3.15 5.67
C SER A 110 -4.31 3.28 4.40
N SER A 111 -3.70 3.01 3.26
CA SER A 111 -4.37 2.79 1.98
C SER A 111 -4.15 1.32 1.60
N ASP A 112 -5.21 0.53 1.71
CA ASP A 112 -5.20 -0.92 1.55
C ASP A 112 -4.66 -1.31 0.17
N GLY A 113 -3.75 -2.28 0.11
CA GLY A 113 -3.20 -2.79 -1.15
C GLY A 113 -2.46 -1.74 -1.99
N PHE A 114 -2.02 -0.62 -1.39
CA PHE A 114 -1.22 0.40 -2.08
C PHE A 114 0.20 -0.14 -2.37
N ARG A 115 0.30 -0.96 -3.40
CA ARG A 115 1.54 -1.57 -3.87
C ARG A 115 2.61 -0.51 -4.13
N PHE A 116 3.82 -0.79 -3.68
CA PHE A 116 4.96 0.05 -3.98
C PHE A 116 5.17 0.17 -5.50
N GLY A 117 5.25 1.40 -5.98
CA GLY A 117 5.29 1.74 -7.40
C GLY A 117 3.98 2.41 -7.87
N TYR A 118 2.86 2.19 -7.18
CA TYR A 118 1.58 2.84 -7.52
C TYR A 118 1.64 4.36 -7.41
N GLN A 119 2.44 4.90 -6.48
CA GLN A 119 2.66 6.33 -6.36
C GLN A 119 3.21 6.97 -7.65
N PHE A 120 3.82 6.17 -8.55
CA PHE A 120 4.36 6.61 -9.83
C PHE A 120 3.47 6.28 -11.04
N LYS A 121 2.32 5.61 -10.86
CA LYS A 121 1.40 5.26 -11.97
C LYS A 121 0.70 6.48 -12.58
N THR A 122 0.54 7.54 -11.80
CA THR A 122 -0.17 8.78 -12.17
C THR A 122 0.46 9.95 -11.43
N PRO A 123 0.27 11.22 -11.86
CA PRO A 123 0.61 12.35 -11.01
C PRO A 123 -0.10 12.27 -9.65
N THR A 124 0.69 12.13 -8.58
CA THR A 124 0.22 12.13 -7.20
C THR A 124 0.89 13.27 -6.41
N PRO A 125 0.58 14.53 -6.73
CA PRO A 125 1.29 15.69 -6.18
C PRO A 125 1.21 15.80 -4.66
N ASN A 126 0.14 15.30 -4.03
CA ASN A 126 -0.04 15.41 -2.59
C ASN A 126 0.76 14.33 -1.85
N ILE A 127 0.76 13.09 -2.36
CA ILE A 127 1.62 12.03 -1.86
C ILE A 127 3.10 12.42 -2.06
N HIS A 128 3.47 12.91 -3.24
CA HIS A 128 4.84 13.40 -3.49
C HIS A 128 5.23 14.60 -2.62
N ARG A 129 4.27 15.44 -2.22
CA ARG A 129 4.51 16.51 -1.25
C ARG A 129 4.88 15.96 0.13
N LEU A 130 4.23 14.89 0.59
CA LEU A 130 4.62 14.21 1.83
C LEU A 130 6.02 13.58 1.71
N VAL A 131 6.32 12.93 0.59
CA VAL A 131 7.65 12.34 0.31
C VAL A 131 8.74 13.40 0.30
N ALA A 132 8.57 14.47 -0.49
CA ALA A 132 9.57 15.53 -0.63
C ALA A 132 9.85 16.24 0.71
N ASN A 133 8.83 16.38 1.56
CA ASN A 133 8.94 16.99 2.88
C ASN A 133 9.04 15.96 4.01
N GLY A 134 9.45 14.73 3.70
CA GLY A 134 9.45 13.64 4.66
C GLY A 134 10.51 12.58 4.36
N THR A 135 10.36 11.44 5.02
CA THR A 135 11.19 10.25 4.90
C THR A 135 10.41 9.12 4.25
N GLU A 136 10.96 8.46 3.23
CA GLU A 136 10.35 7.31 2.57
C GLU A 136 11.24 6.06 2.64
N ALA A 137 10.61 4.88 2.59
CA ALA A 137 11.34 3.63 2.35
C ALA A 137 11.67 3.50 0.86
N GLU A 138 12.97 3.49 0.52
CA GLU A 138 13.50 3.62 -0.83
C GLU A 138 12.93 2.58 -1.81
N THR A 139 12.77 1.34 -1.34
CA THR A 139 12.21 0.23 -2.13
C THR A 139 10.94 -0.33 -1.51
N GLY A 140 10.18 0.51 -0.81
CA GLY A 140 8.92 0.16 -0.17
C GLY A 140 9.06 -0.48 1.22
N LEU A 141 7.96 -0.49 1.96
CA LEU A 141 7.78 -1.21 3.21
C LEU A 141 7.58 -2.70 2.94
N ILE A 142 8.19 -3.54 3.77
CA ILE A 142 8.06 -5.00 3.70
C ILE A 142 6.91 -5.41 4.64
N PRO A 143 5.81 -5.99 4.13
CA PRO A 143 4.78 -6.56 4.98
C PRO A 143 5.28 -7.80 5.73
N VAL A 144 4.56 -8.21 6.78
CA VAL A 144 4.72 -9.55 7.36
C VAL A 144 4.02 -10.60 6.51
N PHE A 145 4.42 -11.86 6.69
CA PHE A 145 3.73 -12.98 6.08
C PHE A 145 2.59 -13.50 6.99
N PRO A 146 1.42 -13.86 6.42
CA PRO A 146 1.03 -13.67 5.02
C PRO A 146 0.71 -12.21 4.72
N THR A 147 0.91 -11.77 3.48
CA THR A 147 0.68 -10.37 3.07
C THR A 147 -0.81 -10.07 2.85
N LEU A 148 -1.61 -10.32 3.88
CA LEU A 148 -3.06 -10.17 3.94
C LEU A 148 -3.44 -9.01 4.86
N THR A 149 -4.65 -8.49 4.66
CA THR A 149 -5.13 -7.26 5.26
C THR A 149 -5.12 -7.24 6.78
N PHE A 150 -5.86 -8.13 7.44
CA PHE A 150 -5.99 -8.11 8.90
C PHE A 150 -4.69 -8.45 9.62
N PRO A 151 -3.90 -9.47 9.19
CA PRO A 151 -2.60 -9.75 9.78
C PRO A 151 -1.66 -8.52 9.74
N ASN A 152 -1.53 -7.87 8.58
CA ASN A 152 -0.58 -6.76 8.43
C ASN A 152 -1.03 -5.48 9.13
N HIS A 153 -2.29 -5.11 9.01
CA HIS A 153 -2.82 -3.96 9.74
C HIS A 153 -2.65 -4.12 11.25
N TYR A 154 -2.84 -5.33 11.79
CA TYR A 154 -2.65 -5.57 13.22
C TYR A 154 -1.17 -5.66 13.62
N SER A 155 -0.30 -6.19 12.74
CA SER A 155 1.15 -6.14 12.93
C SER A 155 1.70 -4.71 12.99
N ILE A 156 1.21 -3.80 12.14
CA ILE A 156 1.62 -2.38 12.15
C ILE A 156 1.36 -1.73 13.52
N VAL A 157 0.21 -2.00 14.12
CA VAL A 157 -0.22 -1.36 15.37
C VAL A 157 0.16 -2.13 16.63
N THR A 158 0.74 -3.33 16.53
CA THR A 158 1.22 -4.10 17.69
C THR A 158 2.74 -4.31 17.67
N GLY A 159 3.37 -4.18 16.52
CA GLY A 159 4.78 -4.53 16.31
C GLY A 159 5.05 -6.03 16.42
N LEU A 160 4.02 -6.87 16.40
CA LEU A 160 4.11 -8.31 16.53
C LEU A 160 3.95 -9.00 15.17
N TYR A 161 4.51 -10.20 15.01
CA TYR A 161 4.17 -11.06 13.89
C TYR A 161 2.79 -11.73 14.08
N PRO A 162 2.14 -12.20 12.99
CA PRO A 162 0.82 -12.84 13.04
C PRO A 162 0.70 -14.01 14.00
N ALA A 163 1.76 -14.81 14.12
CA ALA A 163 1.81 -15.93 15.06
C ALA A 163 1.69 -15.49 16.53
N TYR A 164 2.10 -14.27 16.88
CA TYR A 164 2.10 -13.76 18.26
C TYR A 164 0.90 -12.88 18.59
N HIS A 165 0.43 -12.04 17.65
CA HIS A 165 -0.79 -11.25 17.87
C HIS A 165 -2.08 -12.02 17.58
N GLY A 166 -1.97 -13.24 17.04
CA GLY A 166 -3.06 -14.21 16.93
C GLY A 166 -4.00 -14.03 15.74
N ILE A 167 -3.77 -13.03 14.89
CA ILE A 167 -4.55 -12.79 13.67
C ILE A 167 -3.71 -13.29 12.49
N VAL A 168 -3.80 -14.60 12.23
CA VAL A 168 -2.88 -15.31 11.32
C VAL A 168 -3.33 -15.22 9.85
N ASN A 169 -4.62 -15.00 9.62
CA ASN A 169 -5.23 -14.87 8.31
C ASN A 169 -6.55 -14.05 8.44
N ASN A 170 -7.15 -13.62 7.33
CA ASN A 170 -8.47 -12.98 7.32
C ASN A 170 -9.60 -13.98 7.67
N TYR A 171 -9.33 -15.28 7.52
CA TYR A 171 -10.19 -16.39 7.91
C TYR A 171 -9.34 -17.54 8.46
N PHE A 172 -9.70 -18.08 9.62
CA PHE A 172 -9.07 -19.27 10.20
C PHE A 172 -9.96 -19.90 11.27
N ILE A 173 -9.66 -21.14 11.65
CA ILE A 173 -10.33 -21.85 12.74
C ILE A 173 -9.38 -21.92 13.93
N ASP A 174 -9.85 -21.56 15.13
CA ASP A 174 -9.09 -21.81 16.36
C ASP A 174 -9.29 -23.27 16.80
N PRO A 175 -8.24 -24.09 16.82
CA PRO A 175 -8.38 -25.52 17.07
C PRO A 175 -8.76 -25.85 18.52
N HIS A 176 -8.55 -24.93 19.47
CA HIS A 176 -8.83 -25.19 20.88
C HIS A 176 -10.30 -25.00 21.22
N ILE A 177 -10.95 -24.02 20.59
CA ILE A 177 -12.36 -23.69 20.82
C ILE A 177 -13.28 -24.11 19.69
N GLY A 178 -12.73 -24.48 18.52
CA GLY A 178 -13.49 -24.89 17.34
C GLY A 178 -14.30 -23.76 16.69
N GLU A 179 -14.02 -22.51 17.05
CA GLU A 179 -14.69 -21.34 16.50
C GLU A 179 -13.94 -20.79 15.28
N VAL A 180 -14.69 -20.10 14.43
CA VAL A 180 -14.20 -19.51 13.19
C VAL A 180 -13.94 -18.02 13.39
N PHE A 181 -12.74 -17.58 13.05
CA PHE A 181 -12.44 -16.17 12.86
C PHE A 181 -12.82 -15.72 11.45
N THR A 182 -13.47 -14.56 11.36
CA THR A 182 -13.69 -13.83 10.11
C THR A 182 -13.36 -12.36 10.33
N MET A 183 -13.34 -11.57 9.26
CA MET A 183 -13.16 -10.11 9.37
C MET A 183 -14.27 -9.39 10.15
N GLN A 184 -15.36 -10.08 10.53
CA GLN A 184 -16.43 -9.57 11.40
C GLN A 184 -16.25 -9.96 12.89
N SER A 185 -15.15 -10.65 13.24
CA SER A 185 -14.93 -11.17 14.59
C SER A 185 -14.31 -10.13 15.52
N HIS A 186 -15.14 -9.40 16.28
CA HIS A 186 -14.69 -8.35 17.21
C HIS A 186 -14.48 -8.81 18.67
N GLY A 187 -14.53 -10.12 18.94
CA GLY A 187 -14.32 -10.66 20.29
C GLY A 187 -12.85 -10.62 20.73
N ALA A 188 -12.55 -10.06 21.91
CA ALA A 188 -11.18 -9.87 22.42
C ALA A 188 -10.30 -11.13 22.44
N LYS A 189 -10.90 -12.33 22.54
CA LYS A 189 -10.19 -13.63 22.51
C LYS A 189 -9.36 -13.86 21.23
N TRP A 190 -9.72 -13.21 20.12
CA TRP A 190 -9.01 -13.33 18.85
C TRP A 190 -7.77 -12.45 18.81
N TRP A 191 -7.85 -11.27 19.41
CA TRP A 191 -6.90 -10.18 19.24
C TRP A 191 -5.92 -10.18 20.42
N LEU A 192 -4.73 -10.76 20.24
CA LEU A 192 -3.67 -10.81 21.27
C LEU A 192 -2.75 -9.58 21.16
N GLY A 193 -1.66 -9.50 21.92
CA GLY A 193 -0.75 -8.35 21.90
C GLY A 193 -1.35 -7.06 22.50
N GLU A 194 -0.74 -5.91 22.27
CA GLU A 194 -1.26 -4.61 22.71
C GLU A 194 -1.18 -3.60 21.55
N PRO A 195 -2.32 -3.21 20.95
CA PRO A 195 -2.33 -2.25 19.85
C PRO A 195 -2.08 -0.81 20.33
N LEU A 196 -1.57 0.05 19.44
CA LEU A 196 -1.18 1.43 19.75
C LEU A 196 -2.26 2.24 20.48
N TRP A 197 -3.54 2.11 20.13
CA TRP A 197 -4.62 2.81 20.82
C TRP A 197 -4.83 2.32 22.26
N GLU A 198 -4.59 1.04 22.55
CA GLU A 198 -4.58 0.48 23.91
C GLU A 198 -3.37 0.99 24.69
N THR A 199 -2.17 0.99 24.06
CA THR A 199 -0.94 1.55 24.66
C THR A 199 -1.09 3.02 25.02
N VAL A 200 -1.71 3.81 24.14
CA VAL A 200 -2.00 5.24 24.36
C VAL A 200 -3.01 5.41 25.50
N ALA A 201 -4.12 4.67 25.47
CA ALA A 201 -5.16 4.74 26.50
C ALA A 201 -4.65 4.33 27.89
N SER A 202 -3.81 3.29 27.97
CA SER A 202 -3.21 2.81 29.23
C SER A 202 -2.33 3.86 29.92
N GLN A 203 -1.81 4.82 29.15
CA GLN A 203 -0.98 5.94 29.65
C GLN A 203 -1.80 7.23 29.85
N GLY A 204 -3.13 7.14 29.87
CA GLY A 204 -4.03 8.27 30.15
C GLY A 204 -4.14 9.28 29.01
N LEU A 205 -3.68 8.92 27.80
CA LEU A 205 -3.75 9.75 26.60
C LEU A 205 -4.93 9.32 25.72
N LYS A 206 -5.36 10.20 24.82
CA LYS A 206 -6.50 9.97 23.92
C LYS A 206 -6.03 9.43 22.57
N ALA A 207 -6.69 8.38 22.08
CA ALA A 207 -6.56 7.88 20.73
C ALA A 207 -7.90 7.97 19.98
N ALA A 208 -7.84 8.14 18.66
CA ALA A 208 -9.00 8.08 17.77
C ALA A 208 -8.72 7.13 16.61
N THR A 209 -9.70 6.32 16.23
CA THR A 209 -9.57 5.36 15.15
C THR A 209 -10.71 5.54 14.16
N TYR A 210 -10.41 6.09 12.97
CA TYR A 210 -11.34 6.10 11.85
C TYR A 210 -11.06 4.89 10.96
N PHE A 211 -11.62 3.76 11.39
CA PHE A 211 -11.43 2.41 10.85
C PHE A 211 -9.98 1.92 10.97
N TRP A 212 -9.82 0.77 11.64
CA TRP A 212 -8.58 -0.01 11.63
C TRP A 212 -8.91 -1.43 12.10
N PRO A 213 -8.39 -2.50 11.49
CA PRO A 213 -8.58 -3.86 11.98
C PRO A 213 -8.21 -4.00 13.47
N GLY A 214 -9.19 -4.37 14.28
CA GLY A 214 -9.05 -4.54 15.73
C GLY A 214 -9.38 -3.30 16.57
N SER A 215 -9.60 -2.12 15.98
CA SER A 215 -9.90 -0.89 16.76
C SER A 215 -11.24 -0.95 17.48
N GLU A 216 -12.19 -1.76 17.00
CA GLU A 216 -13.52 -1.91 17.60
C GLU A 216 -13.54 -2.92 18.77
N VAL A 217 -12.41 -3.52 19.09
CA VAL A 217 -12.30 -4.58 20.08
C VAL A 217 -12.12 -3.96 21.47
N HIS A 218 -13.11 -4.15 22.35
CA HIS A 218 -12.99 -3.76 23.75
C HIS A 218 -11.98 -4.66 24.45
N LYS A 219 -10.82 -4.11 24.82
CA LYS A 219 -9.69 -4.86 25.40
C LYS A 219 -8.77 -3.95 26.21
N GLY A 220 -8.39 -4.43 27.40
CA GLY A 220 -7.48 -3.74 28.30
C GLY A 220 -7.98 -2.33 28.66
N SER A 221 -7.15 -1.31 28.44
CA SER A 221 -7.50 0.09 28.66
C SER A 221 -8.30 0.73 27.52
N TRP A 222 -8.50 0.02 26.41
CA TRP A 222 -9.27 0.52 25.27
C TRP A 222 -10.70 0.00 25.29
N ASP A 223 -11.66 0.92 25.41
CA ASP A 223 -13.08 0.64 25.47
C ASP A 223 -13.85 1.08 24.22
N CYS A 224 -13.15 1.36 23.11
CA CYS A 224 -13.72 1.88 21.87
C CYS A 224 -14.68 3.07 22.14
N PRO A 225 -14.13 4.21 22.63
CA PRO A 225 -14.95 5.32 23.10
C PRO A 225 -15.77 5.94 21.98
N LYS A 226 -17.02 6.29 22.28
CA LYS A 226 -17.94 6.95 21.34
C LYS A 226 -17.28 8.20 20.76
N ASP A 227 -17.53 8.45 19.47
CA ASP A 227 -17.01 9.58 18.70
C ASP A 227 -15.50 9.57 18.43
N PHE A 228 -14.73 8.70 19.09
CA PHE A 228 -13.30 8.48 18.87
C PHE A 228 -13.00 7.12 18.26
N CYS A 229 -13.87 6.13 18.40
CA CYS A 229 -13.77 4.82 17.77
C CYS A 229 -14.93 4.64 16.78
N MET A 230 -14.64 4.66 15.47
CA MET A 230 -15.64 4.46 14.42
C MET A 230 -15.75 2.99 14.05
N HIS A 231 -16.96 2.44 14.14
CA HIS A 231 -17.26 1.08 13.70
C HIS A 231 -17.20 0.96 12.18
N TYR A 232 -16.54 -0.07 11.68
CA TYR A 232 -16.28 -0.23 10.25
C TYR A 232 -17.57 -0.22 9.44
N ASN A 233 -17.61 0.68 8.47
CA ASN A 233 -18.67 0.76 7.48
C ASN A 233 -18.05 1.24 6.16
N GLY A 234 -17.71 0.28 5.30
CA GLY A 234 -17.08 0.55 4.00
C GLY A 234 -17.94 1.39 3.04
N SER A 235 -19.23 1.59 3.34
CA SER A 235 -20.10 2.47 2.54
C SER A 235 -19.88 3.96 2.82
N VAL A 236 -19.16 4.31 3.90
CA VAL A 236 -18.89 5.72 4.24
C VAL A 236 -17.89 6.31 3.24
N PRO A 237 -18.22 7.42 2.55
CA PRO A 237 -17.34 8.07 1.59
C PRO A 237 -16.01 8.52 2.23
N PHE A 238 -14.91 8.44 1.48
CA PHE A 238 -13.57 8.78 1.97
C PHE A 238 -13.46 10.22 2.45
N GLU A 239 -14.17 11.15 1.80
CA GLU A 239 -14.23 12.56 2.19
C GLU A 239 -14.75 12.73 3.61
N GLU A 240 -15.80 11.99 3.99
CA GLU A 240 -16.39 12.05 5.34
C GLU A 240 -15.42 11.51 6.39
N ARG A 241 -14.62 10.49 6.04
CA ARG A 241 -13.58 9.94 6.91
C ARG A 241 -12.48 10.97 7.17
N VAL A 242 -11.99 11.58 6.11
CA VAL A 242 -10.98 12.67 6.18
C VAL A 242 -11.51 13.83 6.99
N ASP A 243 -12.76 14.25 6.75
CA ASP A 243 -13.38 15.38 7.45
C ASP A 243 -13.58 15.09 8.94
N LYS A 244 -13.96 13.87 9.33
CA LYS A 244 -14.02 13.49 10.74
C LYS A 244 -12.65 13.52 11.39
N VAL A 245 -11.61 12.98 10.74
CA VAL A 245 -10.24 13.03 11.28
C VAL A 245 -9.80 14.48 11.46
N LEU A 246 -10.06 15.35 10.49
CA LEU A 246 -9.78 16.78 10.58
C LEU A 246 -10.53 17.46 11.73
N SER A 247 -11.76 17.03 12.04
CA SER A 247 -12.55 17.61 13.13
C SER A 247 -11.95 17.40 14.52
N TYR A 248 -11.12 16.36 14.73
CA TYR A 248 -10.44 16.15 16.01
C TYR A 248 -9.42 17.25 16.31
N PHE A 249 -8.88 17.92 15.29
CA PHE A 249 -7.97 19.05 15.46
C PHE A 249 -8.69 20.37 15.79
N ASP A 250 -10.03 20.37 15.81
CA ASP A 250 -10.85 21.50 16.26
C ASP A 250 -11.26 21.39 17.73
N LEU A 251 -10.91 20.27 18.39
CA LEU A 251 -11.16 20.07 19.82
C LEU A 251 -10.28 21.00 20.67
N PRO A 252 -10.67 21.25 21.94
CA PRO A 252 -9.77 21.87 22.91
C PRO A 252 -8.42 21.15 22.95
N THR A 253 -7.34 21.90 23.18
CA THR A 253 -5.96 21.41 23.03
C THR A 253 -5.62 20.18 23.88
N ASP A 254 -6.27 20.00 25.03
CA ASP A 254 -6.17 18.85 25.94
C ASP A 254 -7.12 17.70 25.59
N GLU A 255 -8.00 17.91 24.62
CA GLU A 255 -8.94 16.92 24.09
C GLU A 255 -8.54 16.33 22.74
N ILE A 256 -7.60 16.96 22.03
CA ILE A 256 -7.05 16.43 20.77
C ILE A 256 -6.40 15.06 21.04
N PRO A 257 -6.83 13.98 20.36
CA PRO A 257 -6.15 12.68 20.42
C PRO A 257 -4.71 12.79 19.96
N VAL A 258 -3.80 12.16 20.69
CA VAL A 258 -2.38 12.13 20.33
C VAL A 258 -2.10 11.10 19.24
N PHE A 259 -2.92 10.06 19.14
CA PHE A 259 -2.81 9.03 18.11
C PHE A 259 -4.11 8.91 17.34
N LEU A 260 -4.03 9.02 16.01
CA LEU A 260 -5.16 8.92 15.10
C LEU A 260 -4.89 7.84 14.05
N THR A 261 -5.92 7.09 13.67
CA THR A 261 -5.88 6.22 12.48
C THR A 261 -6.90 6.65 11.43
N LEU A 262 -6.55 6.44 10.16
CA LEU A 262 -7.41 6.63 9.01
C LEU A 262 -7.18 5.52 7.99
N TYR A 263 -8.24 4.87 7.54
CA TYR A 263 -8.17 3.76 6.58
C TYR A 263 -9.01 3.99 5.32
N PHE A 264 -8.44 3.59 4.18
CA PHE A 264 -9.09 3.53 2.87
C PHE A 264 -8.95 2.13 2.27
N GLU A 265 -10.03 1.58 1.73
CA GLU A 265 -10.10 0.26 1.08
C GLU A 265 -9.46 0.25 -0.32
N ASP A 266 -9.25 1.42 -0.92
CA ASP A 266 -8.59 1.53 -2.22
C ASP A 266 -7.09 1.82 -2.04
N PRO A 267 -6.24 1.38 -2.98
CA PRO A 267 -6.60 0.73 -4.26
C PRO A 267 -6.80 -0.80 -4.21
N ASP A 268 -6.77 -1.46 -3.04
CA ASP A 268 -6.98 -2.92 -2.92
C ASP A 268 -8.29 -3.39 -3.56
N HIS A 269 -9.41 -2.78 -3.18
CA HIS A 269 -10.73 -3.17 -3.67
C HIS A 269 -10.82 -3.10 -5.20
N GLN A 270 -10.29 -2.05 -5.82
CA GLN A 270 -10.17 -1.99 -7.27
C GLN A 270 -9.16 -3.03 -7.81
N GLY A 271 -8.03 -3.22 -7.11
CA GLY A 271 -7.00 -4.23 -7.37
C GLY A 271 -7.56 -5.63 -7.57
N HIS A 272 -8.39 -6.11 -6.65
CA HIS A 272 -9.03 -7.43 -6.77
C HIS A 272 -9.88 -7.56 -8.02
N LYS A 273 -10.60 -6.49 -8.41
CA LYS A 273 -11.53 -6.53 -9.55
C LYS A 273 -10.82 -6.60 -10.90
N VAL A 274 -9.73 -5.86 -11.07
CA VAL A 274 -9.14 -5.62 -12.40
C VAL A 274 -7.67 -6.04 -12.52
N GLY A 275 -7.03 -6.34 -11.40
CA GLY A 275 -5.60 -6.63 -11.34
C GLY A 275 -4.72 -5.38 -11.19
N SER A 276 -3.46 -5.59 -10.83
CA SER A 276 -2.54 -4.53 -10.41
C SER A 276 -2.15 -3.50 -11.48
N ASP A 277 -2.34 -3.85 -12.75
CA ASP A 277 -1.81 -3.10 -13.89
C ASP A 277 -2.88 -2.53 -14.81
N ASP A 278 -4.15 -2.69 -14.46
CA ASP A 278 -5.26 -2.12 -15.19
C ASP A 278 -5.32 -0.57 -15.03
N PRO A 279 -5.71 0.18 -16.09
CA PRO A 279 -5.88 1.62 -16.01
C PRO A 279 -6.81 2.10 -14.88
N GLN A 280 -7.81 1.31 -14.45
CA GLN A 280 -8.70 1.70 -13.36
C GLN A 280 -7.97 1.80 -11.99
N ILE A 281 -6.84 1.09 -11.81
CA ILE A 281 -5.97 1.28 -10.63
C ILE A 281 -5.39 2.69 -10.61
N THR A 282 -5.09 3.25 -11.78
CA THR A 282 -4.58 4.61 -11.92
C THR A 282 -5.58 5.64 -11.36
N GLU A 283 -6.88 5.46 -11.62
CA GLU A 283 -7.91 6.34 -11.07
C GLU A 283 -8.08 6.15 -9.56
N ALA A 284 -8.05 4.91 -9.05
CA ALA A 284 -8.11 4.65 -7.61
C ALA A 284 -6.95 5.34 -6.87
N VAL A 285 -5.72 5.23 -7.40
CA VAL A 285 -4.54 5.93 -6.87
C VAL A 285 -4.70 7.45 -6.93
N SER A 286 -5.21 8.00 -8.03
CA SER A 286 -5.53 9.44 -8.12
C SER A 286 -6.59 9.85 -7.10
N GLY A 287 -7.57 8.99 -6.81
CA GLY A 287 -8.57 9.18 -5.75
C GLY A 287 -7.95 9.31 -4.36
N ILE A 288 -7.04 8.40 -4.01
CA ILE A 288 -6.29 8.45 -2.75
C ILE A 288 -5.46 9.73 -2.67
N ASP A 289 -4.74 10.11 -3.74
CA ASP A 289 -3.97 11.36 -3.73
C ASP A 289 -4.84 12.61 -3.49
N ARG A 290 -6.06 12.65 -4.04
CA ARG A 290 -7.04 13.72 -3.76
C ARG A 290 -7.44 13.76 -2.28
N MET A 291 -7.61 12.60 -1.65
CA MET A 291 -7.92 12.53 -0.21
C MET A 291 -6.76 13.00 0.65
N ILE A 292 -5.52 12.64 0.29
CA ILE A 292 -4.32 13.18 0.94
C ILE A 292 -4.23 14.70 0.74
N GLY A 293 -4.54 15.23 -0.45
CA GLY A 293 -4.59 16.68 -0.69
C GLY A 293 -5.65 17.40 0.15
N ARG A 294 -6.84 16.79 0.32
CA ARG A 294 -7.89 17.29 1.20
C ARG A 294 -7.42 17.35 2.65
N LEU A 295 -6.79 16.27 3.14
CA LEU A 295 -6.23 16.19 4.48
C LEU A 295 -5.17 17.26 4.71
N ILE A 296 -4.16 17.36 3.83
CA ILE A 296 -3.09 18.37 3.91
C ILE A 296 -3.70 19.77 3.98
N SER A 297 -4.58 20.10 3.05
CA SER A 297 -5.26 21.41 3.01
C SER A 297 -6.04 21.69 4.29
N GLY A 298 -6.68 20.67 4.88
CA GLY A 298 -7.43 20.77 6.13
C GLY A 298 -6.54 21.04 7.35
N LEU A 299 -5.36 20.41 7.41
CA LEU A 299 -4.36 20.62 8.47
C LEU A 299 -3.68 21.98 8.32
N GLU A 300 -3.42 22.43 7.09
CA GLU A 300 -2.85 23.76 6.81
C GLU A 300 -3.79 24.90 7.23
N LYS A 301 -5.09 24.76 6.96
CA LYS A 301 -6.10 25.73 7.41
C LYS A 301 -6.14 25.88 8.93
N ARG A 302 -5.86 24.80 9.65
CA ARG A 302 -5.73 24.79 11.12
C ARG A 302 -4.34 25.26 11.58
N GLY A 303 -3.39 25.32 10.66
CA GLY A 303 -2.00 25.68 10.89
C GLY A 303 -1.27 24.66 11.76
N VAL A 304 -1.63 23.38 11.65
CA VAL A 304 -1.00 22.26 12.37
C VAL A 304 -0.30 21.27 11.44
N PHE A 305 -0.33 21.50 10.12
CA PHE A 305 0.26 20.58 9.13
C PHE A 305 1.73 20.25 9.41
N GLU A 306 2.55 21.24 9.75
CA GLU A 306 3.97 21.04 10.06
C GLU A 306 4.20 20.50 11.50
N ASP A 307 3.17 20.46 12.35
CA ASP A 307 3.26 19.99 13.73
C ASP A 307 2.81 18.52 13.87
N VAL A 308 1.98 18.01 12.95
CA VAL A 308 1.48 16.64 12.96
C VAL A 308 2.49 15.69 12.31
N ASN A 309 2.76 14.56 12.95
CA ASN A 309 3.53 13.47 12.36
C ASN A 309 2.59 12.56 11.58
N ILE A 310 2.62 12.64 10.25
CA ILE A 310 1.83 11.80 9.37
C ILE A 310 2.67 10.59 8.97
N ILE A 311 2.13 9.39 9.16
CA ILE A 311 2.71 8.15 8.66
C ILE A 311 1.70 7.56 7.68
N MET A 312 2.02 7.55 6.38
CA MET A 312 1.20 6.92 5.35
C MET A 312 1.83 5.59 4.93
N VAL A 313 1.03 4.54 4.96
CA VAL A 313 1.40 3.18 4.60
C VAL A 313 0.31 2.54 3.73
N GLY A 314 0.62 1.38 3.16
CA GLY A 314 -0.38 0.34 3.00
C GLY A 314 0.00 -0.86 3.86
N ASP A 315 -0.81 -1.89 3.79
CA ASP A 315 -0.64 -3.13 4.53
C ASP A 315 0.07 -4.21 3.71
N HIS A 316 -0.19 -4.27 2.42
CA HIS A 316 0.47 -5.14 1.44
C HIS A 316 0.47 -4.52 0.03
N GLY A 317 1.08 -5.23 -0.90
CA GLY A 317 1.01 -4.94 -2.33
C GLY A 317 -0.10 -5.72 -3.04
N MET A 318 0.07 -5.93 -4.34
CA MET A 318 -0.96 -6.52 -5.21
C MET A 318 -0.33 -7.12 -6.47
N VAL A 319 -0.80 -8.27 -6.92
CA VAL A 319 -0.37 -8.87 -8.18
C VAL A 319 -1.58 -9.33 -8.99
N GLY A 320 -1.52 -9.19 -10.31
CA GLY A 320 -2.52 -9.74 -11.21
C GLY A 320 -2.57 -11.27 -11.14
N THR A 321 -3.78 -11.82 -11.10
CA THR A 321 -4.03 -13.27 -11.19
C THR A 321 -4.99 -13.55 -12.35
N CYS A 322 -4.74 -14.63 -13.09
CA CYS A 322 -5.54 -15.05 -14.25
C CYS A 322 -5.58 -16.59 -14.34
N ASP A 323 -6.58 -17.12 -15.04
CA ASP A 323 -6.90 -18.56 -15.13
C ASP A 323 -5.83 -19.49 -15.69
N ARG A 324 -4.76 -18.96 -16.29
CA ARG A 324 -3.69 -19.80 -16.86
C ARG A 324 -2.67 -20.23 -15.81
N LYS A 325 -2.75 -19.69 -14.60
CA LYS A 325 -1.82 -19.93 -13.49
C LYS A 325 -2.53 -20.64 -12.33
N LEU A 326 -3.21 -21.75 -12.64
CA LEU A 326 -3.97 -22.56 -11.68
C LEU A 326 -3.24 -23.87 -11.36
N ILE A 327 -3.35 -24.29 -10.10
CA ILE A 327 -2.93 -25.61 -9.60
C ILE A 327 -4.14 -26.22 -8.89
N PHE A 328 -4.49 -27.45 -9.24
CA PHE A 328 -5.66 -28.12 -8.67
C PHE A 328 -5.25 -29.23 -7.71
N ILE A 329 -5.82 -29.23 -6.51
CA ILE A 329 -5.54 -30.25 -5.49
C ILE A 329 -6.01 -31.64 -5.95
N ASP A 330 -7.13 -31.75 -6.64
CA ASP A 330 -7.66 -33.02 -7.15
C ASP A 330 -6.72 -33.69 -8.18
N ASP A 331 -5.87 -32.93 -8.87
CA ASP A 331 -4.89 -33.48 -9.82
C ASP A 331 -3.78 -34.30 -9.09
N LEU A 332 -3.68 -34.20 -7.76
CA LEU A 332 -2.77 -34.99 -6.92
C LEU A 332 -3.32 -36.37 -6.55
N ALA A 333 -4.54 -36.74 -6.96
CA ALA A 333 -5.23 -37.97 -6.53
C ALA A 333 -4.46 -39.28 -6.77
N SER A 334 -3.49 -39.30 -7.70
CA SER A 334 -2.61 -40.47 -7.93
C SER A 334 -1.53 -40.67 -6.84
N TRP A 335 -1.21 -39.62 -6.07
CA TRP A 335 -0.27 -39.66 -4.95
C TRP A 335 -0.98 -39.62 -3.61
N ILE A 336 -1.97 -38.73 -3.49
CA ILE A 336 -2.73 -38.52 -2.27
C ILE A 336 -4.08 -37.88 -2.57
N GLY A 337 -5.13 -38.39 -1.93
CA GLY A 337 -6.41 -37.69 -1.88
C GLY A 337 -6.40 -36.67 -0.74
N VAL A 338 -6.58 -35.40 -1.06
CA VAL A 338 -6.75 -34.31 -0.09
C VAL A 338 -8.17 -33.76 -0.22
N PRO A 339 -9.10 -34.21 0.63
CA PRO A 339 -10.48 -33.75 0.61
C PRO A 339 -10.61 -32.26 0.93
N ALA A 340 -11.63 -31.61 0.37
CA ALA A 340 -11.86 -30.18 0.55
C ALA A 340 -12.07 -29.78 2.02
N GLU A 341 -12.59 -30.67 2.86
CA GLU A 341 -12.78 -30.45 4.29
C GLU A 341 -11.46 -30.40 5.09
N TRP A 342 -10.34 -30.83 4.52
CA TRP A 342 -9.02 -30.62 5.13
C TRP A 342 -8.51 -29.21 4.84
N VAL A 343 -9.01 -28.52 3.80
CA VAL A 343 -8.44 -27.25 3.33
C VAL A 343 -9.16 -26.07 3.98
N GLN A 344 -8.47 -25.31 4.81
CA GLN A 344 -9.00 -24.08 5.42
C GLN A 344 -8.88 -22.87 4.50
N SER A 345 -7.84 -22.84 3.66
CA SER A 345 -7.57 -21.76 2.70
C SER A 345 -6.86 -22.35 1.50
N TYR A 346 -7.22 -21.95 0.29
CA TYR A 346 -6.55 -22.40 -0.94
C TYR A 346 -5.49 -21.41 -1.41
N SER A 347 -5.88 -20.15 -1.61
CA SER A 347 -5.04 -19.12 -2.22
C SER A 347 -5.14 -17.80 -1.47
N PRO A 348 -4.07 -17.00 -1.49
CA PRO A 348 -2.73 -17.32 -2.00
C PRO A 348 -1.83 -18.01 -0.97
N VAL A 349 -2.38 -18.36 0.20
CA VAL A 349 -1.72 -19.26 1.16
C VAL A 349 -2.59 -20.50 1.32
N LEU A 350 -2.08 -21.62 0.82
CA LEU A 350 -2.71 -22.92 1.01
C LEU A 350 -2.51 -23.33 2.47
N ALA A 351 -3.59 -23.64 3.17
CA ALA A 351 -3.56 -24.03 4.56
C ALA A 351 -4.42 -25.28 4.76
N ILE A 352 -3.79 -26.38 5.17
CA ILE A 352 -4.43 -27.69 5.27
C ILE A 352 -4.33 -28.19 6.71
N GLN A 353 -5.47 -28.62 7.24
CA GLN A 353 -5.66 -29.25 8.54
C GLN A 353 -6.17 -30.68 8.33
N PRO A 354 -5.28 -31.69 8.30
CA PRO A 354 -5.69 -33.08 8.28
C PRO A 354 -6.44 -33.46 9.57
N PRO A 355 -7.32 -34.49 9.52
CA PRO A 355 -7.98 -35.03 10.70
C PRO A 355 -6.98 -35.74 11.63
N PRO A 356 -7.33 -35.94 12.91
CA PRO A 356 -6.48 -36.66 13.85
C PRO A 356 -6.10 -38.06 13.33
N GLY A 357 -4.83 -38.42 13.51
CA GLY A 357 -4.28 -39.72 13.08
C GLY A 357 -3.66 -39.73 11.67
N ILE A 358 -3.75 -38.63 10.93
CA ILE A 358 -2.98 -38.42 9.69
C ILE A 358 -1.72 -37.62 10.01
N ASP A 359 -0.55 -38.14 9.66
CA ASP A 359 0.73 -37.45 9.83
C ASP A 359 0.88 -36.34 8.77
N PRO A 360 1.00 -35.06 9.17
CA PRO A 360 1.24 -33.96 8.25
C PRO A 360 2.45 -34.16 7.33
N SER A 361 3.51 -34.80 7.83
CA SER A 361 4.76 -35.02 7.09
C SER A 361 4.56 -35.97 5.90
N ASP A 362 3.74 -37.02 6.07
CA ASP A 362 3.37 -37.95 4.99
C ASP A 362 2.53 -37.26 3.92
N VAL A 363 1.59 -36.40 4.33
CA VAL A 363 0.78 -35.59 3.41
C VAL A 363 1.68 -34.66 2.59
N VAL A 364 2.56 -33.90 3.25
CA VAL A 364 3.50 -32.97 2.62
C VAL A 364 4.42 -33.68 1.63
N SER A 365 4.98 -34.84 2.02
CA SER A 365 5.87 -35.63 1.17
C SER A 365 5.17 -36.07 -0.12
N LYS A 366 3.97 -36.67 -0.01
CA LYS A 366 3.19 -37.14 -1.17
C LYS A 366 2.69 -36.00 -2.06
N MET A 367 2.26 -34.89 -1.46
CA MET A 367 1.86 -33.70 -2.23
C MET A 367 3.04 -33.17 -3.04
N ASN A 368 4.21 -32.98 -2.41
CA ASN A 368 5.39 -32.47 -3.11
C ASN A 368 5.89 -33.45 -4.19
N GLU A 369 5.82 -34.77 -3.98
CA GLU A 369 6.11 -35.76 -5.02
C GLU A 369 5.20 -35.57 -6.25
N GLY A 370 3.90 -35.44 -6.03
CA GLY A 370 2.93 -35.20 -7.10
C GLY A 370 3.14 -33.88 -7.82
N LEU A 371 3.39 -32.79 -7.07
CA LEU A 371 3.64 -31.46 -7.61
C LEU A 371 4.92 -31.41 -8.48
N MET A 372 5.96 -32.16 -8.11
CA MET A 372 7.22 -32.23 -8.87
C MET A 372 7.22 -33.29 -9.99
N SER A 373 6.15 -34.08 -10.13
CA SER A 373 6.11 -35.21 -11.08
C SER A 373 6.06 -34.81 -12.56
N GLY A 374 5.76 -33.55 -12.86
CA GLY A 374 5.48 -33.06 -14.22
C GLY A 374 4.09 -33.46 -14.76
N LYS A 375 3.27 -34.14 -13.95
CA LYS A 375 1.89 -34.54 -14.33
C LYS A 375 0.81 -33.61 -13.75
N VAL A 376 1.13 -32.85 -12.71
CA VAL A 376 0.26 -31.79 -12.18
C VAL A 376 0.60 -30.48 -12.89
N GLU A 377 -0.38 -29.92 -13.58
CA GLU A 377 -0.24 -28.65 -14.28
C GLU A 377 0.18 -27.55 -13.31
N ASN A 378 1.24 -26.81 -13.67
CA ASN A 378 1.86 -25.77 -12.82
C ASN A 378 2.34 -26.25 -11.43
N GLY A 379 2.44 -27.56 -11.18
CA GLY A 379 2.77 -28.10 -9.85
C GLY A 379 4.11 -27.61 -9.29
N ASN A 380 5.08 -27.31 -10.17
CA ASN A 380 6.40 -26.78 -9.78
C ASN A 380 6.36 -25.36 -9.16
N TYR A 381 5.22 -24.66 -9.26
CA TYR A 381 5.01 -23.32 -8.70
C TYR A 381 4.40 -23.32 -7.30
N LEU A 382 4.04 -24.49 -6.77
CA LEU A 382 3.57 -24.67 -5.40
C LEU A 382 4.55 -25.57 -4.66
N ARG A 383 4.95 -25.15 -3.45
CA ARG A 383 5.68 -26.01 -2.53
C ARG A 383 4.95 -26.08 -1.20
N VAL A 384 4.71 -27.29 -0.74
CA VAL A 384 4.02 -27.56 0.52
C VAL A 384 5.04 -27.86 1.61
N TYR A 385 4.79 -27.38 2.81
CA TYR A 385 5.64 -27.54 3.98
C TYR A 385 4.80 -28.02 5.16
N VAL A 386 5.42 -28.83 6.03
CA VAL A 386 4.97 -28.86 7.42
C VAL A 386 5.34 -27.50 8.01
N LYS A 387 4.48 -26.86 8.80
CA LYS A 387 4.67 -25.45 9.17
C LYS A 387 6.02 -25.19 9.85
N GLU A 388 6.54 -26.14 10.62
CA GLU A 388 7.84 -26.05 11.31
C GLU A 388 9.04 -25.99 10.34
N GLU A 389 8.84 -26.38 9.07
CA GLU A 389 9.87 -26.35 8.01
C GLU A 389 9.78 -25.09 7.12
N LEU A 390 8.83 -24.18 7.40
CA LEU A 390 8.73 -22.92 6.69
C LEU A 390 10.01 -22.09 6.88
N PRO A 391 10.38 -21.23 5.90
CA PRO A 391 11.48 -20.30 6.06
C PRO A 391 11.32 -19.46 7.33
N ILE A 392 12.31 -19.53 8.24
CA ILE A 392 12.25 -18.88 9.56
C ILE A 392 11.94 -17.38 9.50
N ARG A 393 12.36 -16.70 8.43
CA ARG A 393 12.07 -15.27 8.17
C ARG A 393 10.58 -14.93 8.06
N LEU A 394 9.71 -15.92 7.85
CA LEU A 394 8.26 -15.69 7.76
C LEU A 394 7.62 -15.55 9.15
N HIS A 395 8.29 -16.01 10.21
CA HIS A 395 7.77 -15.96 11.58
C HIS A 395 6.35 -16.55 11.73
N TYR A 396 6.05 -17.61 10.96
CA TYR A 396 4.69 -18.12 10.77
C TYR A 396 4.54 -19.59 11.23
N VAL A 397 4.92 -19.86 12.50
CA VAL A 397 4.94 -21.23 13.08
C VAL A 397 4.28 -21.30 14.45
N GLU A 398 4.60 -20.36 15.35
CA GLU A 398 4.35 -20.42 16.80
C GLU A 398 2.88 -20.42 17.24
N SER A 399 1.93 -20.31 16.31
CA SER A 399 0.50 -20.28 16.64
C SER A 399 -0.19 -21.59 16.26
N ASP A 400 -1.03 -22.10 17.16
CA ASP A 400 -1.92 -23.24 16.87
C ASP A 400 -3.02 -22.88 15.87
N ARG A 401 -3.33 -21.59 15.70
CA ARG A 401 -4.27 -21.10 14.69
C ARG A 401 -3.74 -21.26 13.26
N ILE A 402 -2.43 -21.51 13.11
CA ILE A 402 -1.80 -21.82 11.82
C ILE A 402 -1.89 -23.34 11.61
N PRO A 403 -2.59 -23.80 10.54
CA PRO A 403 -2.68 -25.22 10.23
C PRO A 403 -1.30 -25.87 10.04
N PRO A 404 -1.17 -27.18 10.34
CA PRO A 404 0.13 -27.87 10.33
C PRO A 404 0.77 -27.96 8.94
N ILE A 405 -0.02 -27.81 7.87
CA ILE A 405 0.46 -27.89 6.49
C ILE A 405 0.19 -26.56 5.80
N ILE A 406 1.25 -25.93 5.28
CA ILE A 406 1.20 -24.65 4.58
C ILE A 406 1.83 -24.80 3.20
N GLY A 407 1.12 -24.35 2.16
CA GLY A 407 1.64 -24.26 0.81
C GLY A 407 2.02 -22.83 0.43
N LEU A 408 3.28 -22.65 0.03
CA LEU A 408 3.78 -21.41 -0.56
C LEU A 408 3.72 -21.53 -2.08
N ILE A 409 2.95 -20.64 -2.70
CA ILE A 409 2.77 -20.58 -4.14
C ILE A 409 3.49 -19.36 -4.72
N GLU A 410 4.03 -19.49 -5.92
CA GLU A 410 4.66 -18.37 -6.64
C GLU A 410 3.64 -17.27 -6.99
N GLU A 411 4.12 -16.04 -7.09
CA GLU A 411 3.25 -14.87 -7.28
C GLU A 411 2.41 -14.95 -8.55
N GLY A 412 1.13 -14.56 -8.44
CA GLY A 412 0.18 -14.56 -9.54
C GLY A 412 -0.43 -15.94 -9.86
N PHE A 413 0.03 -17.02 -9.22
CA PHE A 413 -0.62 -18.33 -9.28
C PHE A 413 -1.70 -18.49 -8.19
N LYS A 414 -2.64 -19.40 -8.43
CA LYS A 414 -3.68 -19.79 -7.48
C LYS A 414 -3.76 -21.31 -7.35
N VAL A 415 -4.05 -21.78 -6.15
CA VAL A 415 -4.53 -23.13 -5.85
C VAL A 415 -6.06 -23.12 -5.78
N GLU A 416 -6.69 -24.16 -6.33
CA GLU A 416 -8.13 -24.45 -6.18
C GLU A 416 -8.32 -25.96 -5.94
N GLN A 417 -9.48 -26.38 -5.41
CA GLN A 417 -9.73 -27.82 -5.20
C GLN A 417 -9.78 -28.58 -6.53
N LYS A 418 -10.63 -28.11 -7.46
CA LYS A 418 -11.00 -28.82 -8.68
C LYS A 418 -11.07 -27.86 -9.86
N ARG A 419 -10.95 -28.41 -11.06
CA ARG A 419 -11.08 -27.65 -12.32
C ARG A 419 -12.46 -27.00 -12.42
N THR A 420 -12.49 -25.67 -12.44
CA THR A 420 -13.68 -24.84 -12.62
C THR A 420 -13.69 -24.21 -14.02
N LYS A 421 -14.81 -23.61 -14.43
CA LYS A 421 -14.85 -22.84 -15.68
C LYS A 421 -13.97 -21.59 -15.51
N PRO A 422 -13.34 -21.08 -16.59
CA PRO A 422 -12.53 -19.86 -16.56
C PRO A 422 -13.26 -18.72 -15.82
N GLN A 423 -12.58 -18.07 -14.87
CA GLN A 423 -13.01 -16.84 -14.22
C GLN A 423 -12.15 -15.67 -14.68
N GLU A 424 -12.76 -14.51 -14.91
CA GLU A 424 -12.03 -13.34 -15.38
C GLU A 424 -10.82 -12.98 -14.48
N CYS A 425 -9.78 -12.45 -15.12
CA CYS A 425 -8.58 -11.96 -14.44
C CYS A 425 -8.92 -10.91 -13.36
N GLY A 426 -8.12 -10.88 -12.30
CA GLY A 426 -8.25 -9.90 -11.23
C GLY A 426 -6.91 -9.66 -10.53
N GLY A 427 -6.97 -9.23 -9.28
CA GLY A 427 -5.81 -9.08 -8.41
C GLY A 427 -5.87 -10.01 -7.21
N SER A 428 -4.71 -10.31 -6.62
CA SER A 428 -4.63 -10.96 -5.33
C SER A 428 -3.36 -10.56 -4.59
N HIS A 429 -3.32 -10.89 -3.31
CA HIS A 429 -2.21 -10.62 -2.39
C HIS A 429 -2.26 -11.63 -1.24
N GLY A 430 -1.12 -11.85 -0.59
CA GLY A 430 -0.95 -12.81 0.51
C GLY A 430 0.21 -13.78 0.27
N TYR A 431 0.87 -13.67 -0.88
CA TYR A 431 2.08 -14.40 -1.26
C TYR A 431 3.25 -14.12 -0.30
N ASP A 432 4.39 -14.76 -0.57
CA ASP A 432 5.62 -14.57 0.19
C ASP A 432 6.02 -13.08 0.30
N ASN A 433 6.28 -12.60 1.52
CA ASN A 433 6.59 -11.20 1.80
C ASN A 433 7.96 -10.73 1.26
N ALA A 434 8.80 -11.65 0.78
CA ALA A 434 10.02 -11.31 0.04
C ALA A 434 9.75 -10.85 -1.40
N VAL A 435 8.57 -11.16 -1.95
CA VAL A 435 8.21 -10.80 -3.32
C VAL A 435 8.00 -9.30 -3.43
N PHE A 436 8.64 -8.66 -4.41
CA PHE A 436 8.62 -7.21 -4.56
C PHE A 436 7.21 -6.64 -4.82
N SER A 437 6.35 -7.37 -5.53
CA SER A 437 4.96 -6.97 -5.80
C SER A 437 4.11 -6.91 -4.54
N MET A 438 4.52 -7.57 -3.45
CA MET A 438 3.83 -7.52 -2.16
C MET A 438 4.30 -6.37 -1.27
N ARG A 439 5.35 -5.62 -1.67
CA ARG A 439 5.76 -4.44 -0.92
C ARG A 439 4.74 -3.31 -1.07
N THR A 440 4.68 -2.48 -0.05
CA THR A 440 3.79 -1.33 0.04
C THR A 440 4.57 -0.05 0.30
N ILE A 441 3.91 1.10 0.38
CA ILE A 441 4.57 2.38 0.66
C ILE A 441 4.83 2.56 2.16
N PHE A 442 5.85 3.35 2.49
CA PHE A 442 6.02 4.00 3.79
C PHE A 442 6.47 5.43 3.54
N ILE A 443 5.72 6.39 4.09
CA ILE A 443 6.01 7.81 4.02
C ILE A 443 5.79 8.40 5.41
N GLY A 444 6.85 8.90 6.04
CA GLY A 444 6.80 9.67 7.28
C GLY A 444 7.00 11.16 7.02
N HIS A 445 6.05 11.99 7.40
CA HIS A 445 6.13 13.45 7.30
C HIS A 445 5.86 14.08 8.67
N GLY A 446 6.46 15.24 8.94
CA GLY A 446 6.26 15.99 10.18
C GLY A 446 7.57 16.31 10.88
N PRO A 447 7.50 16.89 12.10
CA PRO A 447 8.66 17.50 12.77
C PRO A 447 9.75 16.50 13.15
N GLN A 448 9.44 15.21 13.24
CA GLN A 448 10.39 14.14 13.59
C GLN A 448 10.99 13.43 12.36
N PHE A 449 10.57 13.76 11.14
CA PHE A 449 11.08 13.13 9.92
C PHE A 449 11.98 14.10 9.15
N ALA A 450 13.12 13.60 8.68
CA ALA A 450 14.02 14.39 7.84
C ALA A 450 13.38 14.60 6.46
N ARG A 451 13.48 15.82 5.92
CA ARG A 451 12.92 16.17 4.60
C ARG A 451 13.71 15.52 3.47
N GLY A 452 13.01 14.92 2.51
CA GLY A 452 13.57 14.30 1.30
C GLY A 452 14.47 13.09 1.58
N ARG A 453 14.36 12.47 2.75
CA ARG A 453 15.24 11.36 3.16
C ARG A 453 14.71 10.04 2.61
N LYS A 454 15.59 9.24 2.03
CA LYS A 454 15.31 7.84 1.71
C LYS A 454 16.02 6.95 2.72
N VAL A 455 15.35 5.91 3.17
CA VAL A 455 15.90 4.88 4.05
C VAL A 455 15.76 3.50 3.40
N PRO A 456 16.62 2.52 3.76
CA PRO A 456 16.43 1.14 3.31
C PRO A 456 15.04 0.61 3.67
N SER A 457 14.54 -0.34 2.89
CA SER A 457 13.31 -1.07 3.22
C SER A 457 13.43 -1.79 4.56
N PHE A 458 12.31 -1.85 5.28
CA PHE A 458 12.18 -2.49 6.58
C PHE A 458 10.79 -3.11 6.75
N GLU A 459 10.63 -3.97 7.75
CA GLU A 459 9.37 -4.66 8.02
C GLU A 459 8.37 -3.80 8.80
N ASN A 460 7.08 -3.97 8.52
CA ASN A 460 6.03 -3.15 9.11
C ASN A 460 5.90 -3.27 10.64
N VAL A 461 6.42 -4.35 11.26
CA VAL A 461 6.49 -4.50 12.72
C VAL A 461 7.32 -3.40 13.40
N GLN A 462 8.21 -2.73 12.67
CA GLN A 462 9.00 -1.63 13.22
C GLN A 462 8.17 -0.37 13.49
N ILE A 463 7.01 -0.22 12.85
CA ILE A 463 6.20 1.01 12.90
C ILE A 463 5.69 1.27 14.32
N TYR A 464 5.35 0.23 15.08
CA TYR A 464 4.93 0.36 16.47
C TYR A 464 5.95 1.15 17.32
N ASN A 465 7.24 0.82 17.18
CA ASN A 465 8.32 1.51 17.90
C ASN A 465 8.57 2.93 17.37
N ILE A 466 8.32 3.18 16.07
CA ILE A 466 8.37 4.55 15.51
C ILE A 466 7.29 5.42 16.16
N VAL A 467 6.05 4.93 16.20
CA VAL A 467 4.91 5.68 16.75
C VAL A 467 5.11 5.95 18.25
N THR A 468 5.45 4.94 19.04
CA THR A 468 5.68 5.11 20.48
C THR A 468 6.86 6.05 20.79
N SER A 469 7.90 6.05 19.95
CA SER A 469 9.03 6.98 20.06
C SER A 469 8.62 8.43 19.77
N ILE A 470 7.81 8.70 18.74
CA ILE A 470 7.23 10.03 18.47
C ILE A 470 6.33 10.44 19.65
N LEU A 471 5.54 9.46 20.11
CA LEU A 471 4.69 9.43 21.31
C LEU A 471 5.37 9.98 22.57
N LYS A 472 6.66 9.64 22.71
CA LYS A 472 7.39 9.65 23.98
C LYS A 472 6.67 8.82 25.06
N ILE A 473 6.07 7.70 24.64
CA ILE A 473 5.34 6.78 25.50
C ILE A 473 6.07 5.44 25.57
N GLN A 474 5.86 4.69 26.66
CA GLN A 474 6.41 3.35 26.78
C GLN A 474 5.58 2.38 25.94
N GLY A 475 6.20 1.79 24.92
CA GLY A 475 5.58 0.71 24.14
C GLY A 475 5.60 -0.63 24.86
N ALA A 476 4.61 -1.47 24.56
CA ALA A 476 4.57 -2.86 25.01
C ALA A 476 5.66 -3.72 24.32
N PRO A 477 6.06 -4.87 24.91
CA PRO A 477 6.99 -5.79 24.27
C PRO A 477 6.49 -6.25 22.90
N ASN A 478 7.35 -6.13 21.88
CA ASN A 478 7.02 -6.44 20.50
C ASN A 478 8.25 -7.00 19.74
N ASN A 479 8.07 -7.40 18.48
CA ASN A 479 9.13 -7.97 17.65
C ASN A 479 9.97 -6.91 16.91
N GLY A 480 9.53 -5.65 16.88
CA GLY A 480 10.31 -4.53 16.38
C GLY A 480 11.54 -4.26 17.24
N SER A 481 12.61 -3.75 16.62
CA SER A 481 13.83 -3.38 17.33
C SER A 481 13.68 -1.98 17.95
N LEU A 482 13.89 -1.85 19.25
CA LEU A 482 13.78 -0.56 19.95
C LEU A 482 14.70 0.52 19.36
N ALA A 483 15.91 0.15 18.95
CA ALA A 483 16.88 1.07 18.34
C ALA A 483 16.49 1.52 16.92
N PHE A 484 15.51 0.85 16.27
CA PHE A 484 15.16 1.14 14.88
C PHE A 484 14.58 2.53 14.70
N SER A 485 13.79 3.03 15.65
CA SER A 485 13.18 4.37 15.55
C SER A 485 14.23 5.47 15.41
N SER A 486 15.40 5.31 16.04
CA SER A 486 16.53 6.24 15.93
C SER A 486 17.20 6.23 14.55
N SER A 487 17.00 5.18 13.76
CA SER A 487 17.49 5.12 12.37
C SER A 487 16.60 5.89 11.41
N ILE A 488 15.31 6.06 11.75
CA ILE A 488 14.29 6.71 10.91
C ILE A 488 14.08 8.17 11.32
N LEU A 489 13.86 8.40 12.60
CA LEU A 489 13.51 9.71 13.16
C LEU A 489 14.73 10.60 13.30
N LEU A 490 14.49 11.91 13.30
CA LEU A 490 15.49 12.90 13.69
C LEU A 490 15.84 12.74 15.17
N PRO A 491 17.09 13.05 15.57
CA PRO A 491 17.42 13.17 16.98
C PRO A 491 16.50 14.20 17.62
N SER A 492 15.94 13.88 18.79
CA SER A 492 15.18 14.87 19.56
C SER A 492 16.07 16.10 19.81
N PRO A 493 15.56 17.33 19.63
CA PRO A 493 16.29 18.52 20.05
C PRO A 493 16.66 18.38 21.53
N GLN A 494 17.95 18.52 21.85
CA GLN A 494 18.44 18.53 23.23
C GLN A 494 17.90 19.72 24.01
#